data_AF-A0A382GZL4-F1
#
_entry.id   AF-A0A382GZL4-F1
#
_cell.length_a   1.000
_cell.length_b   1.000
_cell.length_c   1.000
_cell.angle_alpha   90.00
_cell.angle_beta   90.00
_cell.angle_gamma   90.00
#
_symmetry.space_group_name_H-M   'P 1'
#
loop_
_entity.id
_entity.type
_entity.pdbx_description
1 polymer ?
#
loop_
_entity_poly.entity_id
_entity_poly.type
_entity_poly.pdbx_seq_one_letter_code
_entity_poly.pdbx_strand_id
1 'polypeptide(L)' 'MLGHEGGRLMAEDLEVRRKRLRYHSWHRGTKELDLVLGQFGEKYLPTMSENDIDLFEAIINQNEHDIYA' A
#
# COMPACT_ATOMS: atom_id res chain seq x y z
N MET A 1 -22.04 11.27 26.59
CA MET A 1 -21.85 10.03 25.81
C MET A 1 -21.46 10.43 24.38
N LEU A 2 -20.27 11.00 24.20
CA LEU A 2 -19.86 11.63 22.93
C LEU A 2 -18.48 11.12 22.53
N GLY A 3 -18.40 10.53 21.32
CA GLY A 3 -17.39 10.95 20.36
C GLY A 3 -16.11 10.13 20.18
N HIS A 4 -16.11 8.80 20.35
CA HIS A 4 -14.95 7.94 20.02
C HIS A 4 -15.07 7.23 18.65
N GLU A 5 -15.70 7.84 17.64
CA GLU A 5 -15.85 7.23 16.30
C GLU A 5 -14.79 7.71 15.28
N GLY A 6 -14.05 8.79 15.56
CA GLY A 6 -13.07 9.34 14.61
C GLY A 6 -11.82 8.48 14.37
N GLY A 7 -11.39 7.71 15.37
CA GLY A 7 -10.16 6.89 15.26
C GLY A 7 -10.36 5.56 14.53
N ARG A 8 -11.60 5.02 14.52
CA ARG A 8 -11.87 3.70 13.94
C ARG A 8 -11.93 3.76 12.42
N LEU A 9 -12.62 4.76 11.87
CA LEU A 9 -12.74 4.97 10.42
C LEU A 9 -11.37 5.21 9.75
N MET A 10 -10.46 5.95 10.39
CA MET A 10 -9.10 6.17 9.90
C MET A 10 -8.23 4.90 9.95
N ALA A 11 -8.33 4.11 11.03
CA ALA A 11 -7.62 2.84 11.14
C ALA A 11 -8.14 1.80 10.12
N GLU A 12 -9.45 1.77 9.91
CA GLU A 12 -10.11 0.94 8.89
C GLU A 12 -9.68 1.35 7.47
N ASP A 13 -9.56 2.66 7.20
CA ASP A 13 -9.06 3.20 5.93
C ASP A 13 -7.59 2.77 5.67
N LEU A 14 -6.75 2.88 6.70
CA LEU A 14 -5.36 2.40 6.69
C LEU A 14 -5.22 0.91 6.38
N GLU A 15 -6.02 0.06 7.03
CA GLU A 15 -6.01 -1.38 6.77
C GLU A 15 -6.46 -1.73 5.35
N VAL A 16 -7.46 -1.02 4.83
CA VAL A 16 -7.93 -1.16 3.44
C VAL A 16 -6.82 -0.76 2.45
N ARG A 17 -6.13 0.36 2.71
CA ARG A 17 -5.01 0.83 1.89
C ARG A 17 -3.85 -0.15 1.88
N ARG A 18 -3.45 -0.68 3.05
CA ARG A 18 -2.42 -1.75 3.15
C ARG A 18 -2.78 -2.98 2.31
N LYS A 19 -4.04 -3.44 2.36
CA LYS A 19 -4.49 -4.59 1.57
C LYS A 19 -4.43 -4.31 0.07
N ARG A 20 -4.84 -3.12 -0.37
CA ARG A 20 -4.71 -2.69 -1.77
C ARG A 20 -3.26 -2.66 -2.21
N LEU A 21 -2.39 -2.00 -1.44
CA LEU A 21 -0.96 -1.89 -1.72
C LEU A 21 -0.27 -3.25 -1.84
N ARG A 22 -0.60 -4.18 -0.94
CA ARG A 22 -0.14 -5.57 -1.04
C ARG A 22 -0.59 -6.19 -2.36
N TYR A 23 -1.88 -6.13 -2.66
CA TYR A 23 -2.40 -6.69 -3.91
C TYR A 23 -1.67 -6.12 -5.14
N HIS A 24 -1.53 -4.79 -5.25
CA HIS A 24 -0.84 -4.14 -6.36
C HIS A 24 0.66 -4.49 -6.42
N SER A 25 1.33 -4.67 -5.28
CA SER A 25 2.73 -5.10 -5.24
C SER A 25 2.96 -6.50 -5.83
N TRP A 26 1.93 -7.37 -5.76
CA TRP A 26 1.94 -8.74 -6.28
C TRP A 26 1.34 -8.89 -7.71
N HIS A 27 1.02 -7.78 -8.40
CA HIS A 27 0.38 -7.82 -9.72
C HIS A 27 1.10 -6.95 -10.79
N ARG A 28 2.37 -6.57 -10.56
CA ARG A 28 3.14 -5.63 -11.42
C ARG A 28 3.78 -6.26 -12.68
N GLY A 29 3.20 -7.34 -13.20
CA GLY A 29 3.53 -7.95 -14.49
C GLY A 29 4.88 -8.68 -14.63
N THR A 30 5.91 -8.35 -13.84
CA THR A 30 7.23 -9.01 -13.87
C THR A 30 7.54 -9.71 -12.56
N LYS A 31 7.87 -11.01 -12.62
CA LYS A 31 8.12 -11.85 -11.42
C LYS A 31 9.24 -11.32 -10.50
N GLU A 32 10.22 -10.61 -11.06
CA GLU A 32 11.34 -10.05 -10.30
C GLU A 32 10.91 -8.84 -9.47
N LEU A 33 10.14 -7.93 -10.09
CA LEU A 33 9.62 -6.75 -9.40
C LEU A 33 8.56 -7.16 -8.36
N ASP A 34 7.79 -8.19 -8.67
CA ASP A 34 6.83 -8.83 -7.79
C ASP A 34 7.48 -9.45 -6.53
N LEU A 35 8.59 -10.17 -6.71
CA LEU A 35 9.33 -10.73 -5.56
C LEU A 35 9.90 -9.63 -4.67
N VAL A 36 10.46 -8.57 -5.26
CA VAL A 36 11.07 -7.47 -4.50
C VAL A 36 9.99 -6.63 -3.79
N LEU A 37 8.97 -6.16 -4.51
CA LEU A 37 7.92 -5.30 -3.96
C LEU A 37 6.93 -6.10 -3.11
N GLY A 38 6.61 -7.34 -3.49
CA GLY A 38 5.72 -8.22 -2.75
C GLY A 38 6.28 -8.60 -1.38
N GLN A 39 7.56 -9.01 -1.32
CA GLN A 39 8.22 -9.31 -0.03
C GLN A 39 8.44 -8.04 0.80
N PHE A 40 8.79 -6.92 0.17
CA PHE A 40 8.91 -5.64 0.85
C PHE A 40 7.56 -5.21 1.45
N GLY A 41 6.48 -5.26 0.66
CA GLY A 41 5.13 -4.96 1.12
C GLY A 41 4.71 -5.85 2.28
N GLU A 42 4.89 -7.16 2.19
CA GLU A 42 4.58 -8.09 3.30
C GLU A 42 5.32 -7.76 4.59
N LYS A 43 6.59 -7.37 4.50
CA LYS A 43 7.44 -7.13 5.67
C LYS A 43 7.25 -5.76 6.29
N TYR A 44 7.00 -4.72 5.49
CA TYR A 44 7.03 -3.33 5.92
C TYR A 44 5.65 -2.65 5.95
N LEU A 45 4.66 -3.05 5.14
CA LEU A 45 3.29 -2.49 5.22
C LEU A 45 2.65 -2.54 6.62
N PRO A 46 2.81 -3.60 7.45
CA PRO A 46 2.21 -3.62 8.78
C PRO A 46 2.87 -2.65 9.77
N THR A 47 4.10 -2.22 9.53
CA THR A 47 4.85 -1.30 10.40
C THR A 47 4.91 0.14 9.86
N MET A 48 4.53 0.34 8.61
CA MET A 48 4.46 1.66 7.97
C MET A 48 3.38 2.55 8.59
N SER A 49 3.74 3.83 8.78
CA SER A 49 2.83 4.88 9.20
C SER A 49 1.95 5.37 8.05
N GLU A 50 0.96 6.22 8.33
CA GLU A 50 0.08 6.82 7.31
C GLU A 50 0.87 7.53 6.20
N ASN A 51 1.91 8.29 6.57
CA ASN A 51 2.77 8.98 5.60
C ASN A 51 3.59 8.00 4.74
N ASP A 52 4.06 6.89 5.31
CA ASP A 52 4.80 5.88 4.55
C ASP A 52 3.88 5.15 3.57
N ILE A 53 2.64 4.90 3.97
CA ILE A 53 1.59 4.33 3.13
C ILE A 53 1.24 5.28 1.99
N ASP A 54 1.09 6.57 2.26
CA ASP A 54 0.83 7.58 1.22
C ASP A 54 1.97 7.65 0.19
N LEU A 55 3.23 7.61 0.67
CA LEU A 55 4.41 7.55 -0.21
C LEU A 55 4.44 6.26 -1.02
N PHE A 56 4.13 5.12 -0.41
CA PHE A 56 4.10 3.83 -1.10
C PHE A 56 2.96 3.76 -2.11
N GLU A 57 1.79 4.33 -1.79
CA GLU A 57 0.69 4.52 -2.74
C GLU A 57 1.14 5.38 -3.90
N ALA A 58 1.82 6.50 -3.67
CA ALA A 58 2.35 7.33 -4.75
C ALA A 58 3.30 6.54 -5.67
N ILE A 59 4.18 5.68 -5.13
CA ILE A 59 5.10 4.83 -5.91
C ILE A 59 4.39 3.72 -6.69
N ILE A 60 3.35 3.13 -6.11
CA ILE A 60 2.58 2.06 -6.73
C ILE A 60 1.60 2.61 -7.79
N ASN A 61 1.05 3.79 -7.56
CA ASN A 61 0.08 4.48 -8.41
C ASN A 61 0.76 5.33 -9.51
N GLN A 62 2.06 5.61 -9.36
CA GLN A 62 2.92 6.02 -10.48
C GLN A 62 2.86 4.92 -11.54
N ASN A 63 2.41 5.33 -12.73
CA ASN A 63 1.79 4.47 -13.73
C ASN A 63 2.75 3.40 -14.27
N GLU A 64 2.32 2.14 -14.25
CA GLU A 64 2.97 1.04 -14.97
C GLU A 64 3.00 1.29 -16.49
N HIS A 65 2.09 2.11 -17.03
CA HIS A 65 2.06 2.50 -18.44
C HIS A 65 3.20 3.44 -18.86
N ASP A 66 3.95 4.05 -17.94
CA ASP A 66 5.12 4.87 -18.29
C ASP A 66 6.43 4.05 -18.27
N ILE A 67 6.41 2.85 -17.67
CA ILE A 67 7.59 1.99 -17.53
C ILE A 67 7.94 1.28 -18.87
N TYR A 68 7.02 1.26 -19.84
CA TYR A 68 7.21 0.62 -21.15
C TYR A 68 7.14 1.58 -22.37
N ALA A 69 7.06 2.90 -22.15
CA ALA A 69 6.97 3.89 -23.24
C ALA A 69 8.33 4.24 -23.86
#